data_AF-A0A7L3XAZ3-F1
#
_entry.id   AF-A0A7L3XAZ3-F1
#
_cell.length_a   1.000
_cell.length_b   1.000
_cell.length_c   1.000
_cell.angle_alpha   90.00
_cell.angle_beta   90.00
_cell.angle_gamma   90.00
#
_symmetry.space_group_name_H-M   'P 1'
#
loop_
_entity.id
_entity.type
_entity.pdbx_description
1 polymer ?
#
loop_
_entity_poly.entity_id
_entity_poly.type
_entity_poly.pdbx_seq_one_letter_code
_entity_poly.pdbx_strand_id
1 'polypeptide(L)'
;FIQMLRSAKKRDVLQLLRRAPEGMLPFVVEAAVAAQSVASLAALSDFLDFSKEPKSLLEKFLYAAAFSPRPSGELLRLVLDKLDGKQLAPEVQETGIIAMGALVGKLCQQKLCGLQQEVERGVETILRGLRGAKEEPEVVIYLLALGNTALPETIPTLLDHAEEGPAAVAAAAISALGRFPARHISSKVKRAMRRIFHEKRKSYEKTCRLAAAEILLDNEPSPMDVINILLAASELETEMATFLLLKVQNSLR
;
A
#
# COMPACT_ATOMS: atom_id res chain seq x y z
N PHE A 1 19.92 -14.99 15.49
CA PHE A 1 18.56 -15.57 15.61
C PHE A 1 17.93 -15.86 14.25
N ILE A 2 17.65 -14.87 13.38
CA ILE A 2 17.02 -15.10 12.06
C ILE A 2 17.76 -16.15 11.19
N GLN A 3 19.09 -16.12 11.15
CA GLN A 3 19.88 -17.12 10.41
C GLN A 3 19.66 -18.56 10.92
N MET A 4 19.41 -18.73 12.23
CA MET A 4 19.09 -20.05 12.78
C MET A 4 17.71 -20.51 12.32
N LEU A 5 16.72 -19.59 12.30
CA LEU A 5 15.36 -19.89 11.83
C LEU A 5 15.33 -20.25 10.33
N ARG A 6 16.24 -19.67 9.53
CA ARG A 6 16.37 -20.02 8.10
C ARG A 6 16.72 -21.48 7.86
N SER A 7 17.55 -22.07 8.71
CA SER A 7 17.97 -23.47 8.63
C SER A 7 17.16 -24.42 9.52
N ALA A 8 16.28 -23.90 10.38
CA ALA A 8 15.52 -24.69 11.33
C ALA A 8 14.43 -25.53 10.64
N LYS A 9 14.09 -26.68 11.23
CA LYS A 9 12.97 -27.51 10.75
C LYS A 9 11.64 -26.92 11.23
N LYS A 10 10.56 -27.15 10.48
CA LYS A 10 9.20 -26.68 10.80
C LYS A 10 8.82 -27.01 12.25
N ARG A 11 9.08 -28.24 12.69
CA ARG A 11 8.77 -28.72 14.06
C ARG A 11 9.45 -27.86 15.13
N ASP A 12 10.72 -27.51 14.93
CA ASP A 12 11.50 -26.77 15.92
C ASP A 12 11.02 -25.31 16.01
N VAL A 13 10.72 -24.68 14.86
CA VAL A 13 10.13 -23.34 14.80
C VAL A 13 8.75 -23.31 15.44
N LEU A 14 7.91 -24.31 15.17
CA LEU A 14 6.57 -24.40 15.76
C LEU A 14 6.62 -24.62 17.28
N GLN A 15 7.57 -25.43 17.75
CA GLN A 15 7.78 -25.63 19.19
C GLN A 15 8.26 -24.35 19.87
N LEU A 16 9.11 -23.57 19.20
CA LEU A 16 9.56 -22.26 19.68
C LEU A 16 8.39 -21.27 19.79
N LEU A 17 7.55 -21.17 18.76
CA LEU A 17 6.35 -20.30 18.76
C LEU A 17 5.39 -20.66 19.91
N ARG A 18 5.11 -21.95 20.12
CA ARG A 18 4.20 -22.42 21.18
C ARG A 18 4.73 -22.25 22.60
N ARG A 19 6.05 -22.21 22.78
CA ARG A 19 6.70 -22.12 24.10
C ARG A 19 7.23 -20.72 24.42
N ALA A 20 7.22 -19.81 23.46
CA ALA A 20 7.66 -18.45 23.68
C ALA A 20 6.80 -17.78 24.77
N PRO A 21 7.41 -17.12 25.77
CA PRO A 21 6.67 -16.30 26.71
C PRO A 21 5.87 -15.22 25.95
N GLU A 22 4.72 -14.83 26.49
CA GLU A 22 3.79 -13.89 25.83
C GLU A 22 4.49 -12.60 25.38
N GLY A 23 5.37 -12.02 26.22
CA GLY A 23 6.14 -10.83 25.88
C GLY A 23 7.20 -10.99 24.78
N MET A 24 7.65 -12.22 24.50
CA MET A 24 8.60 -12.51 23.41
C MET A 24 7.93 -13.01 22.14
N LEU A 25 6.68 -13.46 22.22
CA LEU A 25 5.98 -14.08 21.10
C LEU A 25 5.93 -13.18 19.84
N PRO A 26 5.62 -11.88 19.93
CA PRO A 26 5.65 -10.99 18.76
C PRO A 26 7.02 -10.98 18.06
N PHE A 27 8.11 -10.93 18.84
CA PHE A 27 9.48 -10.94 18.29
C PHE A 27 9.79 -12.25 17.58
N VAL A 28 9.36 -13.40 18.13
CA VAL A 28 9.57 -14.70 17.49
C VAL A 28 8.79 -14.78 16.18
N VAL A 29 7.56 -14.25 16.12
CA VAL A 29 6.76 -14.16 14.90
C VAL A 29 7.45 -13.29 13.85
N GLU A 30 7.89 -12.08 14.21
CA GLU A 30 8.62 -11.17 13.31
C GLU A 30 9.89 -11.83 12.76
N ALA A 31 10.66 -12.48 13.62
CA ALA A 31 11.89 -13.18 13.22
C ALA A 31 11.62 -14.36 12.28
N ALA A 32 10.52 -15.10 12.49
CA ALA A 32 10.10 -16.19 11.62
C ALA A 32 9.63 -15.68 10.24
N VAL A 33 8.93 -14.54 10.18
CA VAL A 33 8.59 -13.87 8.91
C VAL A 33 9.86 -13.39 8.20
N ALA A 34 10.79 -12.77 8.92
CA ALA A 34 12.06 -12.29 8.36
C ALA A 34 13.00 -13.42 7.88
N ALA A 35 12.83 -14.63 8.41
CA ALA A 35 13.57 -15.79 7.95
C ALA A 35 13.22 -16.17 6.51
N GLN A 36 11.96 -15.99 6.07
CA GLN A 36 11.48 -16.32 4.72
C GLN A 36 11.77 -17.78 4.28
N SER A 37 12.02 -18.70 5.22
CA SER A 37 12.22 -20.11 4.90
C SER A 37 10.88 -20.83 4.82
N VAL A 38 10.79 -21.83 3.95
CA VAL A 38 9.59 -22.68 3.82
C VAL A 38 9.16 -23.26 5.17
N ALA A 39 10.14 -23.69 5.98
CA ALA A 39 9.90 -24.24 7.31
C ALA A 39 9.31 -23.21 8.29
N SER A 40 9.85 -21.98 8.31
CA SER A 40 9.36 -20.90 9.18
C SER A 40 7.96 -20.45 8.78
N LEU A 41 7.71 -20.25 7.49
CA LEU A 41 6.39 -19.85 6.99
C LEU A 41 5.34 -20.94 7.23
N ALA A 42 5.69 -22.21 7.00
CA ALA A 42 4.79 -23.33 7.31
C ALA A 42 4.49 -23.44 8.81
N ALA A 43 5.47 -23.17 9.68
CA ALA A 43 5.25 -23.15 11.13
C ALA A 43 4.34 -21.99 11.55
N LEU A 44 4.51 -20.80 10.97
CA LEU A 44 3.63 -19.65 11.19
C LEU A 44 2.21 -19.93 10.71
N SER A 45 2.05 -20.61 9.58
CA SER A 45 0.74 -21.01 9.06
C SER A 45 0.02 -21.94 10.02
N ASP A 46 0.71 -22.91 10.61
CA ASP A 46 0.13 -23.83 11.61
C ASP A 46 -0.16 -23.13 12.95
N PHE A 47 0.64 -22.13 13.31
CA PHE A 47 0.55 -21.46 14.61
C PHE A 47 -0.52 -20.36 14.64
N LEU A 48 -0.55 -19.47 13.65
CA LEU A 48 -1.40 -18.28 13.67
C LEU A 48 -2.85 -18.63 13.31
N ASP A 49 -3.74 -18.69 14.29
CA ASP A 49 -5.18 -18.77 14.06
C ASP A 49 -5.83 -17.38 14.15
N PHE A 50 -6.10 -16.76 13.00
CA PHE A 50 -6.68 -15.41 12.93
C PHE A 50 -8.05 -15.26 13.59
N SER A 51 -8.72 -16.37 13.92
CA SER A 51 -10.00 -16.38 14.63
C SER A 51 -9.86 -16.48 16.16
N LYS A 52 -8.64 -16.72 16.67
CA LYS A 52 -8.40 -16.96 18.11
C LYS A 52 -7.27 -16.12 18.69
N GLU A 53 -6.24 -15.87 17.90
CA GLU A 53 -5.06 -15.15 18.37
C GLU A 53 -5.39 -13.68 18.69
N PRO A 54 -4.67 -13.07 19.65
CA PRO A 54 -4.85 -11.67 19.98
C PRO A 54 -4.62 -10.76 18.76
N LYS A 55 -5.49 -9.77 18.58
CA LYS A 55 -5.38 -8.75 17.51
C LYS A 55 -3.96 -8.17 17.40
N SER A 56 -3.35 -7.82 18.53
CA SER A 56 -2.00 -7.26 18.57
C SER A 56 -0.95 -8.19 17.96
N LEU A 57 -1.05 -9.50 18.15
CA LEU A 57 -0.14 -10.48 17.55
C LEU A 57 -0.37 -10.62 16.04
N LEU A 58 -1.63 -10.61 15.61
CA LEU A 58 -2.00 -10.69 14.19
C LEU A 58 -1.52 -9.46 13.43
N GLU A 59 -1.70 -8.26 13.98
CA GLU A 59 -1.18 -7.02 13.41
C GLU A 59 0.36 -7.05 13.32
N LYS A 60 1.06 -7.54 14.36
CA LYS A 60 2.52 -7.69 14.33
C LYS A 60 2.99 -8.61 13.20
N PHE A 61 2.31 -9.75 13.01
CA PHE A 61 2.56 -10.63 11.87
C PHE A 61 2.35 -9.90 10.52
N LEU A 62 1.22 -9.20 10.36
CA LEU A 62 0.88 -8.51 9.11
C LEU A 62 1.83 -7.35 8.80
N TYR A 63 2.24 -6.56 9.81
CA TYR A 63 3.27 -5.53 9.65
C TYR A 63 4.61 -6.14 9.25
N ALA A 64 5.04 -7.22 9.92
CA ALA A 64 6.28 -7.91 9.56
C ALA A 64 6.24 -8.41 8.11
N ALA A 65 5.09 -8.93 7.67
CA ALA A 65 4.89 -9.37 6.29
C ALA A 65 4.97 -8.18 5.32
N ALA A 66 4.20 -7.12 5.57
CA ALA A 66 4.17 -5.90 4.77
C ALA A 66 5.56 -5.26 4.62
N PHE A 67 6.37 -5.27 5.68
CA PHE A 67 7.71 -4.67 5.69
C PHE A 67 8.82 -5.62 5.25
N SER A 68 8.53 -6.89 4.94
CA SER A 68 9.55 -7.81 4.43
C SER A 68 10.24 -7.22 3.18
N PRO A 69 11.58 -7.09 3.14
CA PRO A 69 12.28 -6.42 2.05
C PRO A 69 12.31 -7.24 0.76
N ARG A 70 12.29 -8.56 0.88
CA ARG A 70 12.26 -9.53 -0.22
C ARG A 70 11.29 -10.67 0.14
N PRO A 71 9.97 -10.42 0.06
CA PRO A 71 8.99 -11.44 0.37
C PRO A 71 9.01 -12.57 -0.67
N SER A 72 8.62 -13.76 -0.25
CA SER A 72 8.37 -14.91 -1.13
C SER A 72 6.89 -15.05 -1.49
N GLY A 73 6.59 -15.80 -2.55
CA GLY A 73 5.22 -16.12 -2.93
C GLY A 73 4.49 -16.91 -1.84
N GLU A 74 5.21 -17.74 -1.08
CA GLU A 74 4.66 -18.48 0.07
C GLU A 74 4.21 -17.55 1.21
N LEU A 75 4.91 -16.44 1.44
CA LEU A 75 4.46 -15.45 2.43
C LEU A 75 3.16 -14.77 1.97
N LEU A 76 3.07 -14.40 0.68
CA LEU A 76 1.84 -13.84 0.12
C LEU A 76 0.69 -14.84 0.20
N ARG A 77 0.92 -16.10 -0.17
CA ARG A 77 -0.07 -17.18 -0.03
C ARG A 77 -0.54 -17.34 1.41
N LEU A 78 0.38 -17.33 2.38
CA LEU A 78 0.03 -17.42 3.79
C LEU A 78 -0.87 -16.26 4.21
N VAL A 79 -0.56 -15.02 3.82
CA VAL A 79 -1.42 -13.86 4.11
C VAL A 79 -2.79 -14.03 3.45
N LEU A 80 -2.84 -14.38 2.17
CA LEU A 80 -4.10 -14.62 1.44
C LEU A 80 -4.97 -15.66 2.14
N ASP A 81 -4.40 -16.81 2.49
CA ASP A 81 -5.13 -17.91 3.12
C ASP A 81 -5.59 -17.57 4.55
N LYS A 82 -4.90 -16.67 5.24
CA LYS A 82 -5.32 -16.20 6.57
C LYS A 82 -6.43 -15.15 6.52
N LEU A 83 -6.53 -14.39 5.42
CA LEU A 83 -7.59 -13.40 5.20
C LEU A 83 -8.84 -13.99 4.54
N ASP A 84 -8.70 -15.08 3.78
CA ASP A 84 -9.78 -15.65 3.00
C ASP A 84 -10.93 -16.23 3.85
N GLY A 85 -12.17 -15.86 3.52
CA GLY A 85 -13.40 -16.45 4.05
C GLY A 85 -13.65 -16.31 5.55
N LYS A 86 -12.86 -15.49 6.28
CA LYS A 86 -12.97 -15.36 7.74
C LYS A 86 -13.58 -14.02 8.15
N GLN A 87 -14.45 -14.08 9.15
CA GLN A 87 -14.90 -12.87 9.85
C GLN A 87 -13.80 -12.46 10.83
N LEU A 88 -13.00 -11.49 10.42
CA LEU A 88 -11.89 -10.94 11.19
C LEU A 88 -12.33 -9.67 11.91
N ALA A 89 -11.59 -9.30 12.96
CA ALA A 89 -11.71 -7.95 13.51
C ALA A 89 -11.41 -6.92 12.40
N PRO A 90 -12.21 -5.85 12.26
CA PRO A 90 -12.08 -4.90 11.15
C PRO A 90 -10.65 -4.42 10.95
N GLU A 91 -9.95 -4.02 12.00
CA GLU A 91 -8.62 -3.44 11.86
C GLU A 91 -7.54 -4.47 11.46
N VAL A 92 -7.75 -5.75 11.79
CA VAL A 92 -6.90 -6.85 11.31
C VAL A 92 -7.13 -7.08 9.81
N GLN A 93 -8.40 -7.01 9.38
CA GLN A 93 -8.75 -7.11 7.96
C GLN A 93 -8.15 -5.95 7.15
N GLU A 94 -8.28 -4.73 7.65
CA GLU A 94 -7.70 -3.52 7.06
C GLU A 94 -6.18 -3.63 6.91
N THR A 95 -5.50 -3.95 8.01
CA THR A 95 -4.04 -4.16 8.02
C THR A 95 -3.65 -5.27 7.04
N GLY A 96 -4.46 -6.33 6.97
CA GLY A 96 -4.26 -7.45 6.07
C GLY A 96 -4.33 -7.08 4.59
N ILE A 97 -5.34 -6.31 4.20
CA ILE A 97 -5.53 -5.84 2.83
C ILE A 97 -4.37 -4.92 2.42
N ILE A 98 -3.96 -4.00 3.28
CA ILE A 98 -2.82 -3.10 3.02
C ILE A 98 -1.50 -3.89 2.91
N ALA A 99 -1.28 -4.86 3.80
CA ALA A 99 -0.12 -5.73 3.79
C ALA A 99 -0.05 -6.59 2.51
N MET A 100 -1.18 -7.12 2.06
CA MET A 100 -1.31 -7.86 0.81
C MET A 100 -0.89 -6.98 -0.39
N GLY A 101 -1.35 -5.73 -0.45
CA GLY A 101 -0.94 -4.79 -1.49
C GLY A 101 0.58 -4.55 -1.52
N ALA A 102 1.20 -4.40 -0.34
CA ALA A 102 2.66 -4.23 -0.22
C ALA A 102 3.45 -5.46 -0.67
N LEU A 103 2.98 -6.67 -0.34
CA LEU A 103 3.59 -7.92 -0.77
C LEU A 103 3.53 -8.09 -2.29
N VAL A 104 2.36 -7.84 -2.89
CA VAL A 104 2.15 -7.85 -4.34
C VAL A 104 3.12 -6.89 -5.03
N GLY A 105 3.17 -5.63 -4.58
CA GLY A 105 4.06 -4.63 -5.17
C GLY A 105 5.53 -5.03 -5.12
N LYS A 106 5.99 -5.57 -3.99
CA LYS A 106 7.37 -6.04 -3.82
C LYS A 106 7.70 -7.27 -4.65
N LEU A 107 6.77 -8.20 -4.83
CA LEU A 107 6.96 -9.36 -5.72
C LEU A 107 7.04 -8.90 -7.18
N CYS A 108 6.20 -7.96 -7.59
CA CYS A 108 6.24 -7.38 -8.94
C CYS A 108 7.54 -6.59 -9.19
N GLN A 109 8.05 -5.84 -8.21
CA GLN A 109 9.37 -5.18 -8.28
C GLN A 109 10.53 -6.19 -8.42
N GLN A 110 10.37 -7.39 -7.86
CA GLN A 110 11.30 -8.52 -8.03
C GLN A 110 11.10 -9.30 -9.35
N LYS A 111 10.30 -8.76 -10.29
CA LYS A 111 9.98 -9.38 -11.59
C LYS A 111 9.17 -10.68 -11.49
N LEU A 112 8.43 -10.88 -10.39
CA LEU A 112 7.60 -12.07 -10.17
C LEU A 112 6.10 -11.84 -10.48
N CYS A 113 5.75 -10.70 -11.09
CA CYS A 113 4.36 -10.23 -11.18
C CYS A 113 3.41 -11.19 -11.91
N GLY A 114 3.83 -11.71 -13.07
CA GLY A 114 3.08 -12.69 -13.87
C GLY A 114 3.69 -14.10 -13.82
N LEU A 115 4.57 -14.35 -12.85
CA LEU A 115 5.24 -15.66 -12.69
C LEU A 115 4.65 -16.46 -11.53
N GLN A 116 3.80 -15.84 -10.71
CA GLN A 116 3.23 -16.45 -9.51
C GLN A 116 1.73 -16.24 -9.47
N GLN A 117 0.99 -17.34 -9.42
CA GLN A 117 -0.48 -17.36 -9.32
C GLN A 117 -0.96 -16.59 -8.07
N GLU A 118 -0.17 -16.60 -7.01
CA GLU A 118 -0.42 -15.88 -5.77
C GLU A 118 -0.51 -14.37 -5.97
N VAL A 119 0.31 -13.81 -6.87
CA VAL A 119 0.30 -12.37 -7.17
C VAL A 119 -0.99 -11.99 -7.87
N GLU A 120 -1.37 -12.73 -8.91
CA GLU A 120 -2.63 -12.52 -9.64
C GLU A 120 -3.84 -12.63 -8.70
N ARG A 121 -3.86 -13.67 -7.83
CA ARG A 121 -4.90 -13.84 -6.81
C ARG A 121 -4.96 -12.65 -5.85
N GLY A 122 -3.81 -12.11 -5.46
CA GLY A 122 -3.74 -10.93 -4.59
C GLY A 122 -4.31 -9.67 -5.25
N VAL A 123 -3.93 -9.40 -6.50
CA VAL A 123 -4.45 -8.27 -7.27
C VAL A 123 -5.96 -8.38 -7.47
N GLU A 124 -6.44 -9.55 -7.89
CA GLU A 124 -7.88 -9.76 -8.10
C GLU A 124 -8.67 -9.66 -6.79
N THR A 125 -8.09 -10.09 -5.66
CA THR A 125 -8.72 -9.94 -4.35
C THR A 125 -8.88 -8.46 -3.97
N ILE A 126 -7.86 -7.64 -4.19
CA ILE A 126 -7.93 -6.19 -3.94
C ILE A 126 -8.96 -5.53 -4.86
N LEU A 127 -8.93 -5.82 -6.15
CA LEU A 127 -9.84 -5.22 -7.14
C LEU A 127 -11.30 -5.63 -6.91
N ARG A 128 -11.54 -6.91 -6.61
CA ARG A 128 -12.88 -7.41 -6.25
C ARG A 128 -13.39 -6.77 -4.97
N GLY A 129 -12.52 -6.60 -3.97
CA GLY A 129 -12.84 -5.90 -2.73
C GLY A 129 -13.22 -4.44 -3.00
N LEU A 130 -12.43 -3.72 -3.80
CA LEU A 130 -12.73 -2.35 -4.20
C LEU A 130 -14.09 -2.22 -4.91
N ARG A 131 -14.42 -3.15 -5.82
CA ARG A 131 -15.72 -3.17 -6.51
C ARG A 131 -16.90 -3.51 -5.59
N GLY A 132 -16.65 -4.28 -4.53
CA GLY A 132 -17.66 -4.69 -3.56
C GLY A 132 -17.86 -3.69 -2.42
N ALA A 133 -16.90 -2.79 -2.21
CA ALA A 133 -16.92 -1.82 -1.12
C ALA A 133 -18.05 -0.81 -1.28
N LYS A 134 -18.83 -0.62 -0.20
CA LYS A 134 -19.99 0.28 -0.20
C LYS A 134 -19.75 1.55 0.58
N GLU A 135 -18.96 1.45 1.63
CA GLU A 135 -18.66 2.55 2.55
C GLU A 135 -17.34 3.22 2.17
N GLU A 136 -17.27 4.55 2.29
CA GLU A 136 -16.05 5.31 1.95
C GLU A 136 -14.78 4.80 2.64
N PRO A 137 -14.78 4.46 3.96
CA PRO A 137 -13.59 3.93 4.62
C PRO A 137 -13.08 2.64 3.97
N GLU A 138 -14.00 1.76 3.58
CA GLU A 138 -13.67 0.48 2.92
C GLU A 138 -13.02 0.73 1.55
N VAL A 139 -13.58 1.64 0.75
CA VAL A 139 -13.01 2.06 -0.53
C VAL A 139 -11.58 2.60 -0.34
N VAL A 140 -11.37 3.44 0.68
CA VAL A 140 -10.04 4.02 1.00
C VAL A 140 -9.02 2.92 1.27
N ILE A 141 -9.36 1.90 2.05
CA ILE A 141 -8.46 0.78 2.37
C ILE A 141 -7.99 0.06 1.09
N TYR A 142 -8.93 -0.26 0.19
CA TYR A 142 -8.58 -0.92 -1.06
C TYR A 142 -7.77 -0.03 -2.01
N LEU A 143 -8.04 1.27 -2.06
CA LEU A 143 -7.23 2.22 -2.84
C LEU A 143 -5.80 2.32 -2.31
N LEU A 144 -5.61 2.34 -0.99
CA LEU A 144 -4.28 2.32 -0.37
C LEU A 144 -3.53 1.03 -0.68
N ALA A 145 -4.21 -0.12 -0.63
CA ALA A 145 -3.63 -1.40 -1.02
C ALA A 145 -3.27 -1.43 -2.51
N LEU A 146 -4.12 -0.89 -3.37
CA LEU A 146 -3.88 -0.78 -4.81
C LEU A 146 -2.66 0.10 -5.10
N GLY A 147 -2.54 1.24 -4.42
CA GLY A 147 -1.35 2.10 -4.47
C GLY A 147 -0.07 1.39 -4.03
N ASN A 148 -0.14 0.51 -3.02
CA ASN A 148 1.00 -0.32 -2.62
C ASN A 148 1.42 -1.36 -3.68
N THR A 149 0.50 -1.79 -4.54
CA THR A 149 0.85 -2.70 -5.66
C THR A 149 1.69 -1.99 -6.72
N ALA A 150 1.48 -0.67 -6.91
CA ALA A 150 2.10 0.16 -7.94
C ALA A 150 2.01 -0.43 -9.38
N LEU A 151 0.91 -1.13 -9.67
CA LEU A 151 0.69 -1.81 -10.94
C LEU A 151 0.11 -0.86 -12.00
N PRO A 152 0.78 -0.63 -13.15
CA PRO A 152 0.35 0.37 -14.14
C PRO A 152 -1.07 0.17 -14.65
N GLU A 153 -1.53 -1.07 -14.76
CA GLU A 153 -2.88 -1.46 -15.16
C GLU A 153 -3.98 -0.96 -14.23
N THR A 154 -3.63 -0.58 -12.99
CA THR A 154 -4.56 -0.06 -11.97
C THR A 154 -4.73 1.46 -12.03
N ILE A 155 -3.87 2.17 -12.78
CA ILE A 155 -3.90 3.63 -12.91
C ILE A 155 -5.27 4.14 -13.40
N PRO A 156 -5.93 3.54 -14.41
CA PRO A 156 -7.26 3.99 -14.83
C PRO A 156 -8.26 4.03 -13.66
N THR A 157 -8.33 2.96 -12.87
CA THR A 157 -9.21 2.88 -11.69
C THR A 157 -8.87 3.95 -10.66
N LEU A 158 -7.58 4.18 -10.37
CA LEU A 158 -7.16 5.24 -9.45
C LEU A 158 -7.53 6.64 -9.96
N LEU A 159 -7.43 6.90 -11.26
CA LEU A 159 -7.81 8.18 -11.84
C LEU A 159 -9.30 8.45 -11.71
N ASP A 160 -10.14 7.44 -11.93
CA ASP A 160 -11.59 7.56 -11.81
C ASP A 160 -11.96 7.96 -10.37
N HIS A 161 -11.41 7.27 -9.37
CA HIS A 161 -11.62 7.62 -7.95
C HIS A 161 -11.02 8.98 -7.56
N ALA A 162 -9.88 9.36 -8.12
CA ALA A 162 -9.25 10.65 -7.84
C ALA A 162 -10.08 11.84 -8.36
N GLU A 163 -10.73 11.70 -9.52
CA GLU A 163 -11.51 12.78 -10.13
C GLU A 163 -12.96 12.80 -9.67
N GLU A 164 -13.58 11.64 -9.45
CA GLU A 164 -15.02 11.53 -9.22
C GLU A 164 -15.36 11.26 -7.75
N GLY A 165 -14.47 10.60 -7.01
CA GLY A 165 -14.72 10.15 -5.65
C GLY A 165 -14.96 11.27 -4.63
N PRO A 166 -15.67 10.98 -3.52
CA PRO A 166 -15.75 11.86 -2.35
C PRO A 166 -14.37 12.25 -1.81
N ALA A 167 -14.31 13.26 -0.94
CA ALA A 167 -13.06 13.84 -0.49
C ALA A 167 -12.00 12.83 -0.01
N ALA A 168 -12.36 11.93 0.92
CA ALA A 168 -11.45 10.92 1.46
C ALA A 168 -11.00 9.91 0.39
N VAL A 169 -11.92 9.49 -0.48
CA VAL A 169 -11.67 8.55 -1.59
C VAL A 169 -10.73 9.18 -2.63
N ALA A 170 -10.97 10.43 -3.00
CA ALA A 170 -10.13 11.18 -3.93
C ALA A 170 -8.71 11.37 -3.34
N ALA A 171 -8.61 11.75 -2.06
CA ALA A 171 -7.33 11.89 -1.37
C ALA A 171 -6.53 10.58 -1.37
N ALA A 172 -7.19 9.45 -1.06
CA ALA A 172 -6.57 8.13 -1.07
C ALA A 172 -6.09 7.73 -2.47
N ALA A 173 -6.91 7.97 -3.50
CA ALA A 173 -6.56 7.68 -4.89
C ALA A 173 -5.39 8.54 -5.41
N ILE A 174 -5.37 9.83 -5.08
CA ILE A 174 -4.25 10.73 -5.42
C ILE A 174 -2.98 10.28 -4.69
N SER A 175 -3.06 9.95 -3.39
CA SER A 175 -1.93 9.42 -2.63
C SER A 175 -1.41 8.11 -3.23
N ALA A 176 -2.31 7.21 -3.66
CA ALA A 176 -1.94 5.98 -4.35
C ALA A 176 -1.22 6.26 -5.67
N LEU A 177 -1.70 7.20 -6.49
CA LEU A 177 -1.04 7.61 -7.74
C LEU A 177 0.37 8.17 -7.49
N GLY A 178 0.57 8.92 -6.39
CA GLY A 178 1.87 9.45 -6.00
C GLY A 178 2.92 8.39 -5.63
N ARG A 179 2.52 7.13 -5.40
CA ARG A 179 3.44 6.02 -5.09
C ARG A 179 4.03 5.37 -6.35
N PHE A 180 3.50 5.69 -7.53
CA PHE A 180 3.98 5.08 -8.77
C PHE A 180 5.35 5.65 -9.16
N PRO A 181 6.26 4.81 -9.67
CA PRO A 181 7.50 5.29 -10.29
C PRO A 181 7.22 6.30 -11.42
N ALA A 182 8.07 7.31 -11.57
CA ALA A 182 7.87 8.43 -12.51
C ALA A 182 7.56 8.00 -13.96
N ARG A 183 8.14 6.88 -14.42
CA ARG A 183 7.87 6.28 -15.74
C ARG A 183 6.39 5.93 -15.98
N HIS A 184 5.59 5.77 -14.93
CA HIS A 184 4.16 5.47 -14.99
C HIS A 184 3.28 6.72 -14.80
N ILE A 185 3.86 7.87 -14.45
CA ILE A 185 3.17 9.16 -14.36
C ILE A 185 3.06 9.78 -15.75
N SER A 186 2.17 9.18 -16.55
CA SER A 186 1.95 9.56 -17.94
C SER A 186 1.32 10.94 -18.10
N SER A 187 1.26 11.44 -19.34
CA SER A 187 0.53 12.67 -19.69
C SER A 187 -0.95 12.62 -19.30
N LYS A 188 -1.57 11.42 -19.27
CA LYS A 188 -2.94 11.21 -18.79
C LYS A 188 -3.06 11.51 -17.30
N VAL A 189 -2.14 10.98 -16.48
CA VAL A 189 -2.08 11.23 -15.03
C VAL A 189 -1.85 12.71 -14.76
N LYS A 190 -0.84 13.31 -15.39
CA LYS A 190 -0.56 14.75 -15.24
C LYS A 190 -1.76 15.61 -15.62
N ARG A 191 -2.51 15.25 -16.67
CA ARG A 191 -3.72 15.99 -17.06
C ARG A 191 -4.82 15.92 -16.00
N ALA A 192 -5.01 14.78 -15.36
CA ALA A 192 -5.95 14.67 -14.25
C ALA A 192 -5.49 15.49 -13.04
N MET A 193 -4.21 15.40 -12.67
CA MET A 193 -3.66 16.19 -11.55
C MET A 193 -3.82 17.70 -11.76
N ARG A 194 -3.63 18.20 -12.98
CA ARG A 194 -3.92 19.61 -13.33
C ARG A 194 -5.39 19.97 -13.10
N ARG A 195 -6.32 19.10 -13.52
CA ARG A 195 -7.76 19.34 -13.33
C ARG A 195 -8.14 19.36 -11.85
N ILE A 196 -7.52 18.49 -11.05
CA ILE A 196 -7.72 18.44 -9.60
C ILE A 196 -7.14 19.69 -8.93
N PHE A 197 -5.88 20.02 -9.19
CA PHE A 197 -5.20 21.17 -8.59
C PHE A 197 -5.92 22.50 -8.88
N HIS A 198 -6.38 22.69 -10.12
CA HIS A 198 -7.11 23.88 -10.56
C HIS A 198 -8.64 23.76 -10.46
N GLU A 199 -9.14 22.71 -9.80
CA GLU A 199 -10.57 22.51 -9.51
C GLU A 199 -11.48 22.65 -10.75
N LYS A 200 -11.03 22.18 -11.92
CA LYS A 200 -11.70 22.41 -13.21
C LYS A 200 -13.00 21.64 -13.39
N ARG A 201 -13.27 20.64 -12.56
CA ARG A 201 -14.47 19.78 -12.65
C ARG A 201 -15.39 19.91 -11.44
N LYS A 202 -14.80 20.01 -10.26
CA LYS A 202 -15.49 20.17 -8.98
C LYS A 202 -14.54 20.81 -7.98
N SER A 203 -15.07 21.21 -6.83
CA SER A 203 -14.26 21.60 -5.67
C SER A 203 -13.56 20.37 -5.10
N TYR A 204 -12.29 20.53 -4.74
CA TYR A 204 -11.45 19.51 -4.11
C TYR A 204 -10.92 20.03 -2.79
N GLU A 205 -10.72 19.12 -1.84
CA GLU A 205 -10.03 19.50 -0.61
C GLU A 205 -8.64 20.04 -0.89
N LYS A 206 -8.21 20.99 -0.06
CA LYS A 206 -6.89 21.63 -0.16
C LYS A 206 -5.75 20.61 -0.16
N THR A 207 -5.86 19.57 0.67
CA THR A 207 -4.91 18.45 0.75
C THR A 207 -4.83 17.67 -0.57
N CYS A 208 -5.96 17.41 -1.23
CA CYS A 208 -6.01 16.79 -2.55
C CYS A 208 -5.32 17.67 -3.62
N ARG A 209 -5.59 18.98 -3.58
CA ARG A 209 -4.97 19.93 -4.51
C ARG A 209 -3.45 19.98 -4.33
N LEU A 210 -2.97 20.05 -3.09
CA LEU A 210 -1.54 20.00 -2.78
C LEU A 210 -0.90 18.70 -3.28
N ALA A 211 -1.49 17.55 -2.96
CA ALA A 211 -0.96 16.25 -3.39
C ALA A 211 -0.91 16.14 -4.93
N ALA A 212 -1.92 16.67 -5.63
CA ALA A 212 -1.90 16.73 -7.10
C ALA A 212 -0.78 17.63 -7.64
N ALA A 213 -0.53 18.77 -7.01
CA ALA A 213 0.58 19.65 -7.38
C ALA A 213 1.95 18.98 -7.12
N GLU A 214 2.10 18.25 -6.02
CA GLU A 214 3.32 17.50 -5.73
C GLU A 214 3.59 16.43 -6.81
N ILE A 215 2.56 15.67 -7.21
CA ILE A 215 2.72 14.69 -8.30
C ILE A 215 3.17 15.37 -9.60
N LEU A 216 2.68 16.58 -9.91
CA LEU A 216 3.11 17.33 -11.09
C LEU A 216 4.58 17.76 -10.98
N LEU A 217 5.00 18.26 -9.82
CA LEU A 217 6.35 18.78 -9.58
C LEU A 217 7.40 17.68 -9.45
N ASP A 218 7.05 16.53 -8.89
CA ASP A 218 7.98 15.42 -8.64
C ASP A 218 8.25 14.56 -9.89
N ASN A 219 7.47 14.75 -10.97
CA ASN A 219 7.50 13.85 -12.12
C ASN A 219 7.72 14.62 -13.43
N GLU A 220 8.88 15.26 -13.59
CA GLU A 220 9.25 16.02 -14.80
C GLU A 220 8.17 17.06 -15.18
N PRO A 221 8.03 18.14 -14.40
CA PRO A 221 7.05 19.19 -14.67
C PRO A 221 7.38 19.90 -15.98
N SER A 222 6.35 20.22 -16.76
CA SER A 222 6.54 21.16 -17.88
C SER A 222 6.74 22.57 -17.34
N PRO A 223 7.39 23.49 -18.09
CA PRO A 223 7.47 24.90 -17.71
C PRO A 223 6.10 25.50 -17.39
N MET A 224 5.07 25.12 -18.14
CA MET A 224 3.70 25.56 -17.89
C MET A 224 3.10 24.99 -16.60
N ASP A 225 3.48 23.79 -16.16
CA ASP A 225 3.06 23.27 -14.86
C ASP A 225 3.61 24.14 -13.73
N VAL A 226 4.90 24.48 -13.80
CA VAL A 226 5.55 25.35 -12.82
C VAL A 226 4.92 26.74 -12.81
N ILE A 227 4.74 27.36 -13.98
CA ILE A 227 4.12 28.69 -14.11
C ILE A 227 2.71 28.69 -13.53
N ASN A 228 1.87 27.73 -13.91
CA ASN A 228 0.48 27.67 -13.46
C ASN A 228 0.38 27.41 -11.95
N ILE A 229 1.28 26.61 -11.37
CA ILE A 229 1.35 26.38 -9.92
C ILE A 229 1.77 27.64 -9.18
N LEU A 230 2.78 28.38 -9.68
CA LEU A 230 3.23 29.64 -9.07
C LEU A 230 2.15 30.73 -9.15
N LEU A 231 1.45 30.85 -10.27
CA LEU A 231 0.32 31.78 -10.41
C LEU A 231 -0.83 31.41 -9.46
N ALA A 232 -1.15 30.12 -9.33
CA ALA A 232 -2.16 29.69 -8.37
C ALA A 232 -1.73 29.94 -6.92
N ALA A 233 -0.44 29.83 -6.60
CA ALA A 233 0.07 30.05 -5.24
C ALA A 233 -0.22 31.46 -4.71
N SER A 234 -0.31 32.50 -5.56
CA SER A 234 -0.70 33.84 -5.11
C SER A 234 -2.16 33.97 -4.68
N GLU A 235 -3.00 33.01 -5.06
CA GLU A 235 -4.44 32.97 -4.73
C GLU A 235 -4.76 31.93 -3.64
N LEU A 236 -3.76 31.17 -3.18
CA LEU A 236 -3.91 30.16 -2.13
C LEU A 236 -3.64 30.74 -0.73
N GLU A 237 -4.08 30.02 0.29
CA GLU A 237 -3.76 30.34 1.67
C GLU A 237 -2.24 30.27 1.93
N THR A 238 -1.78 31.09 2.87
CA THR A 238 -0.34 31.32 3.14
C THR A 238 0.47 30.04 3.30
N GLU A 239 -0.06 29.04 4.01
CA GLU A 239 0.63 27.77 4.25
C GLU A 239 0.82 26.96 2.96
N MET A 240 -0.25 26.83 2.16
CA MET A 240 -0.21 26.13 0.87
C MET A 240 0.72 26.84 -0.12
N ALA A 241 0.62 28.17 -0.19
CA ALA A 241 1.48 28.98 -1.05
C ALA A 241 2.96 28.81 -0.67
N THR A 242 3.28 28.90 0.62
CA THR A 242 4.64 28.72 1.15
C THR A 242 5.18 27.32 0.82
N PHE A 243 4.36 26.29 1.03
CA PHE A 243 4.73 24.92 0.71
C PHE A 243 5.07 24.73 -0.77
N LEU A 244 4.21 25.21 -1.68
CA LEU A 244 4.41 25.08 -3.12
C LEU A 244 5.63 25.87 -3.60
N LEU A 245 5.85 27.07 -3.07
CA LEU A 245 7.04 27.88 -3.38
C LEU A 245 8.32 27.17 -2.97
N LEU A 246 8.38 26.61 -1.75
CA LEU A 246 9.53 25.84 -1.28
C LEU A 246 9.75 24.57 -2.12
N LYS A 247 8.68 23.87 -2.51
CA LYS A 247 8.77 22.68 -3.38
C LYS A 247 9.39 23.04 -4.73
N VAL A 248 8.90 24.09 -5.40
CA VAL A 248 9.46 24.57 -6.67
C VAL A 248 10.92 24.98 -6.52
N GLN A 249 11.27 25.71 -5.46
CA GLN A 249 12.66 26.10 -5.18
C GLN A 249 13.58 24.89 -5.00
N ASN A 250 13.12 23.85 -4.32
CA ASN A 250 13.89 22.63 -4.11
C ASN A 250 14.03 21.80 -5.39
N SER A 251 13.03 21.79 -6.27
CA SER A 251 13.08 21.10 -7.57
C SER A 251 14.00 21.78 -8.60
N LEU A 252 14.39 23.04 -8.36
CA LEU A 252 15.29 23.82 -9.24
C LEU A 252 16.75 23.84 -8.78
N ARG A 253 17.06 23.23 -7.63
CA ARG A 253 18.44 23.05 -7.13
C ARG A 253 19.04 21.75 -7.64
#